data_AF-A0A7C8Z223-F1
#
_entry.id   AF-A0A7C8Z223-F1
#
_cell.length_a   1.000
_cell.length_b   1.000
_cell.length_c   1.000
_cell.angle_alpha   90.00
_cell.angle_beta   90.00
_cell.angle_gamma   90.00
#
_symmetry.space_group_name_H-M   'P 1'
#
loop_
_entity.id
_entity.type
_entity.pdbx_description
1 polymer ?
#
loop_
_entity_poly.entity_id
_entity_poly.type
_entity_poly.pdbx_seq_one_letter_code
_entity_poly.pdbx_strand_id
1 'polypeptide(L)'
;MTMEGRITQQPLPLHAYKLLRRTTLNRLFMAVHTVGILALLYHHVHTLLFTTSSITFSLLLLLSDVVLAFIWGCSQAFHFRPIRRCELLHNLKEAVEEKDFPAVDIFICTADPHKEPPMGTVNTALSVMAYDYPPEKASVYVSDDGGAQATLFAFMEAAKFARHWLPFCRDNQLVERCPQAYFSSTSYSSPAAEADRLKVIS
;
A
#
# COMPACT_ATOMS: atom_id res chain seq x y z
N MET A 1 38.01 -0.45 41.04
CA MET A 1 37.03 0.52 40.50
C MET A 1 36.75 0.09 39.07
N THR A 2 35.88 -0.90 38.93
CA THR A 2 35.63 -1.67 37.71
C THR A 2 34.70 -0.89 36.79
N MET A 3 35.16 -0.65 35.56
CA MET A 3 34.31 -0.11 34.50
C MET A 3 33.33 -1.19 34.07
N GLU A 4 32.07 -1.04 34.45
CA GLU A 4 31.00 -1.82 33.85
C GLU A 4 30.91 -1.47 32.36
N GLY A 5 31.18 -2.48 31.55
CA GLY A 5 31.04 -2.40 30.10
C GLY A 5 29.60 -2.08 29.75
N ARG A 6 29.40 -0.95 29.08
CA ARG A 6 28.17 -0.63 28.35
C ARG A 6 27.95 -1.74 27.32
N ILE A 7 27.16 -2.75 27.67
CA ILE A 7 26.62 -3.72 26.72
C ILE A 7 25.81 -2.89 25.73
N THR A 8 26.32 -2.74 24.51
CA THR A 8 25.55 -2.16 23.41
C THR A 8 24.41 -3.13 23.11
N GLN A 9 23.28 -2.97 23.80
CA GLN A 9 22.04 -3.62 23.42
C GLN A 9 21.76 -3.20 21.97
N GLN A 10 21.79 -4.16 21.05
CA GLN A 10 21.38 -3.90 19.67
C GLN A 10 19.92 -3.41 19.70
N PRO A 11 19.60 -2.33 18.98
CA PRO A 11 18.23 -1.84 18.95
C PRO A 11 17.30 -2.92 18.40
N LEU A 12 16.15 -3.12 19.06
CA LEU A 12 15.13 -4.07 18.64
C LEU A 12 14.74 -3.79 17.18
N PRO A 13 14.61 -4.82 16.32
CA PRO A 13 14.23 -4.61 14.93
C PRO A 13 12.78 -4.11 14.88
N LEU A 14 12.57 -2.92 14.31
CA LEU A 14 11.24 -2.34 14.12
C LEU A 14 10.50 -2.91 12.90
N HIS A 15 11.25 -3.46 11.94
CA HIS A 15 10.73 -4.07 10.74
C HIS A 15 11.49 -5.36 10.43
N ALA A 16 10.78 -6.31 9.84
CA ALA A 16 11.35 -7.53 9.29
C ALA A 16 10.97 -7.63 7.82
N TYR A 17 11.79 -8.36 7.05
CA TYR A 17 11.44 -8.75 5.70
C TYR A 17 11.49 -10.26 5.56
N LYS A 18 10.49 -10.82 4.88
CA LYS A 18 10.38 -12.25 4.61
C LYS A 18 10.30 -12.44 3.10
N LEU A 19 11.16 -13.33 2.58
CA LEU A 19 11.05 -13.75 1.18
C LEU A 19 9.83 -14.65 1.03
N LEU A 20 9.00 -14.37 0.03
CA LEU A 20 7.87 -15.23 -0.24
C LEU A 20 8.37 -16.58 -0.77
N ARG A 21 7.73 -17.67 -0.34
CA ARG A 21 7.95 -19.03 -0.88
C ARG A 21 7.80 -19.08 -2.40
N ARG A 22 6.96 -18.20 -2.96
CA ARG A 22 6.75 -18.03 -4.41
C ARG A 22 8.01 -17.66 -5.19
N THR A 23 9.08 -17.19 -4.53
CA THR A 23 10.35 -16.82 -5.19
C THR A 23 10.93 -17.97 -6.01
N THR A 24 10.93 -19.20 -5.48
CA THR A 24 11.46 -20.37 -6.20
C THR A 24 10.60 -20.72 -7.41
N LEU A 25 9.28 -20.69 -7.25
CA LEU A 25 8.32 -20.93 -8.34
C LEU A 25 8.43 -19.87 -9.44
N ASN A 26 8.57 -18.59 -9.08
CA ASN A 26 8.77 -17.52 -10.05
C ASN A 26 10.08 -17.70 -10.82
N ARG A 27 11.17 -18.13 -10.17
CA ARG A 27 12.45 -18.40 -10.84
C ARG A 27 12.37 -19.55 -11.83
N LEU A 28 11.67 -20.63 -11.46
CA LEU A 28 11.42 -21.73 -12.37
C LEU A 28 10.57 -21.27 -13.56
N PHE A 29 9.48 -20.54 -13.30
CA PHE A 29 8.62 -19.99 -14.33
C PHE A 29 9.40 -19.10 -15.31
N MET A 30 10.22 -18.19 -14.80
CA MET A 30 11.10 -17.34 -15.61
C MET A 30 12.03 -18.17 -16.49
N ALA A 31 12.72 -19.17 -15.92
CA ALA A 31 13.64 -20.02 -16.67
C ALA A 31 12.94 -20.77 -17.83
N VAL A 32 11.76 -21.34 -17.57
CA VAL A 32 10.98 -22.06 -18.60
C VAL A 32 10.57 -21.10 -19.73
N HIS A 33 10.07 -19.91 -19.39
CA HIS A 33 9.64 -18.93 -20.39
C HIS A 33 10.81 -18.34 -21.17
N THR A 34 11.97 -18.09 -20.53
CA THR A 34 13.17 -17.66 -21.25
C THR A 34 13.60 -18.68 -22.30
N VAL A 35 13.54 -19.97 -21.98
CA VAL A 35 13.87 -21.03 -22.95
C VAL A 35 12.86 -21.04 -24.10
N GLY A 36 11.57 -20.90 -23.80
CA GLY A 36 10.52 -20.81 -24.83
C GLY A 36 10.72 -19.62 -25.77
N ILE A 37 11.00 -18.43 -25.23
CA ILE A 37 11.25 -17.22 -26.02
C ILE A 37 12.50 -17.38 -26.88
N LEU A 38 13.60 -17.91 -26.32
CA LEU A 38 14.83 -18.14 -27.09
C LEU A 38 14.63 -19.15 -28.22
N ALA A 39 13.85 -20.21 -27.99
CA ALA A 39 13.51 -21.20 -29.01
C ALA A 39 12.66 -20.59 -30.14
N LEU A 40 11.68 -19.74 -29.80
CA LEU A 40 10.87 -19.01 -30.78
C LEU A 40 11.74 -18.06 -31.62
N LEU A 41 12.55 -17.22 -30.97
CA LEU A 41 13.45 -16.29 -31.67
C LEU A 41 14.44 -17.04 -32.57
N TYR A 42 15.00 -18.16 -32.11
CA TYR A 42 15.86 -19.02 -32.92
C TYR A 42 15.11 -19.57 -34.15
N HIS A 43 13.89 -20.07 -33.98
CA HIS A 43 13.08 -20.58 -35.07
C HIS A 43 12.77 -19.49 -36.11
N HIS A 44 12.41 -18.28 -35.68
CA HIS A 44 12.13 -17.16 -36.59
C HIS A 44 13.38 -16.69 -37.35
N VAL A 45 14.55 -16.65 -36.69
CA VAL A 45 15.83 -16.33 -37.35
C VAL A 45 16.22 -17.43 -38.33
N HIS A 46 16.08 -18.70 -37.97
CA HIS A 46 16.38 -19.82 -38.87
C HIS A 46 15.47 -19.81 -40.10
N THR A 47 14.16 -19.60 -39.91
CA THR A 47 13.20 -19.48 -41.01
C THR A 47 13.52 -18.30 -41.92
N LEU A 48 13.96 -17.16 -41.37
CA LEU A 48 14.40 -16.00 -42.16
C LEU A 48 15.65 -16.30 -43.01
N LEU A 49 16.60 -17.08 -42.50
CA LEU A 49 17.87 -17.37 -43.18
C LEU A 49 17.78 -18.50 -44.22
N PHE A 50 16.98 -19.53 -43.97
CA PHE A 50 16.97 -20.75 -44.78
C PHE A 50 15.71 -20.96 -45.63
N THR A 51 14.66 -20.14 -45.46
CA THR A 51 13.38 -20.31 -46.18
C THR A 51 13.04 -19.10 -47.04
N THR A 52 12.68 -19.33 -48.31
CA THR A 52 12.25 -18.32 -49.28
C THR A 52 10.77 -17.91 -49.14
N SER A 53 10.23 -17.96 -47.92
CA SER A 53 8.89 -17.43 -47.63
C SER A 53 8.89 -15.90 -47.68
N SER A 54 7.72 -15.28 -47.70
CA SER A 54 7.58 -13.82 -47.80
C SER A 54 8.32 -13.10 -46.67
N ILE A 55 9.48 -12.53 -47.01
CA ILE A 55 10.47 -11.95 -46.08
C ILE A 55 9.85 -10.85 -45.20
N THR A 56 8.94 -10.07 -45.76
CA THR A 56 8.26 -8.96 -45.06
C THR A 56 7.45 -9.46 -43.85
N PHE A 57 6.69 -10.54 -43.99
CA PHE A 57 5.93 -11.12 -42.88
C PHE A 57 6.85 -11.72 -41.81
N SER A 58 7.91 -12.41 -42.22
CA SER A 58 8.89 -12.97 -41.29
C SER A 58 9.59 -11.89 -40.45
N LEU A 59 9.91 -10.73 -41.06
CA LEU A 59 10.50 -9.59 -40.34
C LEU A 59 9.52 -8.94 -39.36
N LEU A 60 8.25 -8.77 -39.74
CA LEU A 60 7.23 -8.23 -38.85
C LEU A 60 6.98 -9.14 -37.64
N LEU A 61 6.93 -10.46 -37.85
CA LEU A 61 6.80 -11.43 -36.76
C LEU A 61 8.02 -11.38 -35.84
N LEU A 62 9.24 -11.42 -36.39
CA LEU A 62 10.48 -11.32 -35.61
C LEU A 62 10.52 -10.02 -34.78
N LEU A 63 10.14 -8.89 -35.38
CA LEU A 63 10.07 -7.61 -34.67
C LEU A 63 9.05 -7.67 -33.52
N SER A 64 7.87 -8.23 -33.77
CA SER A 64 6.83 -8.36 -32.74
C SER A 64 7.28 -9.24 -31.56
N ASP A 65 7.96 -10.35 -31.84
CA ASP A 65 8.47 -11.25 -30.81
C ASP A 65 9.62 -10.64 -30.02
N VAL A 66 10.50 -9.86 -30.67
CA VAL A 66 11.56 -9.13 -29.97
C VAL A 66 10.96 -8.09 -29.02
N VAL A 67 9.95 -7.34 -29.46
CA VAL A 67 9.26 -6.35 -28.61
C VAL A 67 8.54 -7.05 -27.46
N LEU A 68 7.83 -8.15 -27.71
CA LEU A 68 7.13 -8.91 -26.67
C LEU A 68 8.11 -9.54 -25.67
N ALA A 69 9.23 -10.11 -26.15
CA ALA A 69 10.30 -10.65 -25.32
C ALA A 69 10.92 -9.56 -24.43
N PHE A 70 11.11 -8.35 -24.97
CA PHE A 70 11.61 -7.21 -24.21
C PHE A 70 10.64 -6.79 -23.10
N ILE A 71 9.36 -6.59 -23.43
CA ILE A 71 8.32 -6.25 -22.43
C ILE A 71 8.25 -7.32 -21.35
N TRP A 72 8.24 -8.60 -21.75
CA TRP A 72 8.22 -9.72 -20.83
C TRP A 72 9.47 -9.73 -19.92
N GLY A 73 10.66 -9.53 -20.48
CA GLY A 73 11.91 -9.44 -19.73
C GLY A 73 11.91 -8.30 -18.71
N CYS A 74 11.46 -7.11 -19.10
CA CYS A 74 11.29 -5.97 -18.18
C CYS A 74 10.31 -6.31 -17.05
N SER A 75 9.21 -7.01 -17.34
CA SER A 75 8.24 -7.40 -16.31
C SER A 75 8.79 -8.41 -15.30
N GLN A 76 9.73 -9.28 -15.69
CA GLN A 76 10.30 -10.29 -14.79
C GLN A 76 11.10 -9.68 -13.63
N ALA A 77 11.62 -8.46 -13.77
CA ALA A 77 12.32 -7.75 -12.69
C ALA A 77 11.47 -7.66 -11.41
N PHE A 78 10.15 -7.47 -11.53
CA PHE A 78 9.23 -7.40 -10.40
C PHE A 78 8.95 -8.76 -9.75
N HIS A 79 9.12 -9.86 -10.49
CA HIS A 79 8.83 -11.21 -10.02
C HIS A 79 10.06 -11.96 -9.47
N PHE A 80 11.26 -11.42 -9.66
CA PHE A 80 12.51 -12.11 -9.34
C PHE A 80 12.73 -12.35 -7.85
N ARG A 81 12.31 -11.41 -7.00
CA ARG A 81 12.48 -11.48 -5.54
C ARG A 81 11.35 -10.76 -4.80
N PRO A 82 10.14 -11.31 -4.78
CA PRO A 82 9.05 -10.73 -4.02
C PRO A 82 9.37 -10.77 -2.51
N ILE A 83 9.33 -9.61 -1.87
CA ILE A 83 9.60 -9.43 -0.44
C ILE A 83 8.31 -8.97 0.24
N ARG A 84 7.96 -9.60 1.36
CA ARG A 84 6.95 -9.10 2.29
C ARG A 84 7.65 -8.36 3.42
N ARG A 85 7.25 -7.13 3.68
CA ARG A 85 7.67 -6.38 4.88
C ARG A 85 6.66 -6.64 5.98
N CYS A 86 7.16 -6.75 7.21
CA CYS A 86 6.36 -6.91 8.41
C CYS A 86 6.81 -5.85 9.42
N GLU A 87 5.87 -5.06 9.88
CA GLU A 87 6.02 -4.09 10.96
C GLU A 87 5.90 -4.79 12.32
N LEU A 88 6.81 -4.50 13.23
CA LEU A 88 6.82 -5.07 14.58
C LEU A 88 6.39 -3.99 15.57
N LEU A 89 5.07 -3.77 15.64
CA LEU A 89 4.49 -2.68 16.43
C LEU A 89 4.80 -2.79 17.93
N HIS A 90 4.93 -4.01 18.47
CA HIS A 90 5.31 -4.22 19.87
C HIS A 90 6.71 -3.64 20.15
N ASN A 91 7.68 -3.91 19.28
CA ASN A 91 9.03 -3.35 19.38
C ASN A 91 9.04 -1.84 19.24
N LEU A 92 8.13 -1.27 18.43
CA LEU A 92 8.02 0.19 18.29
C LEU A 92 7.60 0.85 19.61
N LYS A 93 6.58 0.30 20.28
CA LYS A 93 6.10 0.83 21.56
C LYS A 93 7.12 0.71 22.69
N GLU A 94 8.00 -0.30 22.63
CA GLU A 94 9.09 -0.48 23.59
C GLU A 94 10.31 0.40 23.28
N ALA A 95 10.60 0.63 22.00
CA ALA A 95 11.81 1.34 21.57
C ALA A 95 11.66 2.86 21.50
N VAL A 96 10.44 3.37 21.27
CA VAL A 96 10.19 4.79 21.03
C VAL A 96 8.94 5.22 21.81
N GLU A 97 9.08 6.25 22.63
CA GLU A 97 7.93 6.88 23.29
C GLU A 97 7.13 7.72 22.29
N GLU A 98 5.82 7.84 22.47
CA GLU A 98 4.95 8.61 21.56
C GLU A 98 5.39 10.09 21.42
N LYS A 99 6.00 10.64 22.48
CA LYS A 99 6.60 11.98 22.50
C LYS A 99 7.76 12.15 21.52
N ASP A 100 8.35 11.07 21.03
CA ASP A 100 9.47 11.08 20.09
C ASP A 100 9.05 10.73 18.65
N PHE A 101 7.74 10.47 18.42
CA PHE A 101 7.21 10.28 17.08
C PHE A 101 7.42 11.51 16.18
N PRO A 102 7.64 11.34 14.86
CA PRO A 102 7.77 12.47 13.94
C PRO A 102 6.45 13.23 13.77
N ALA A 103 6.50 14.51 13.40
CA ALA A 103 5.31 15.18 12.90
C ALA A 103 4.93 14.63 11.51
N VAL A 104 3.63 14.45 11.26
CA VAL A 104 3.06 13.91 10.03
C VAL A 104 2.00 14.85 9.49
N ASP A 105 2.14 15.25 8.24
CA ASP A 105 1.15 16.04 7.52
C ASP A 105 0.41 15.14 6.53
N ILE A 106 -0.92 15.07 6.65
CA ILE A 106 -1.79 14.35 5.74
C ILE A 106 -2.50 15.34 4.82
N PHE A 107 -2.34 15.15 3.52
CA PHE A 107 -3.01 15.95 2.50
C PHE A 107 -4.18 15.16 1.89
N ILE A 108 -5.35 15.78 1.86
CA ILE A 108 -6.56 15.27 1.21
C ILE A 108 -6.91 16.23 0.09
N CYS A 109 -6.82 15.75 -1.16
CA CYS A 109 -7.17 16.55 -2.33
C CYS A 109 -8.52 16.08 -2.89
N THR A 110 -9.35 17.03 -3.28
CA THR A 110 -10.62 16.81 -3.99
C THR A 110 -10.73 17.82 -5.13
N ALA A 111 -11.32 17.43 -6.25
CA ALA A 111 -11.36 18.27 -7.46
C ALA A 111 -12.76 18.57 -7.98
N ASP A 112 -13.72 17.67 -7.81
CA ASP A 112 -15.06 17.84 -8.38
C ASP A 112 -16.12 17.24 -7.44
N PRO A 113 -16.99 18.04 -6.80
CA PRO A 113 -17.98 17.56 -5.85
C PRO A 113 -19.03 16.63 -6.47
N HIS A 114 -19.17 16.59 -7.81
CA HIS A 114 -20.09 15.67 -8.48
C HIS A 114 -19.47 14.28 -8.68
N LYS A 115 -18.16 14.21 -8.95
CA LYS A 115 -17.43 12.94 -9.10
C LYS A 115 -16.93 12.41 -7.76
N GLU A 116 -16.57 13.30 -6.86
CA GLU A 116 -16.04 13.06 -5.52
C GLU A 116 -16.95 13.76 -4.50
N PRO A 117 -18.08 13.12 -4.11
CA PRO A 117 -19.05 13.75 -3.22
C PRO A 117 -18.39 14.27 -1.93
N PRO A 118 -18.68 15.51 -1.50
CA PRO A 118 -18.05 16.12 -0.32
C PRO A 118 -18.09 15.28 0.95
N MET A 119 -19.17 14.49 1.13
CA MET A 119 -19.31 13.58 2.26
C MET A 119 -18.23 12.49 2.28
N GLY A 120 -17.79 12.00 1.13
CA GLY A 120 -16.69 11.04 1.04
C GLY A 120 -15.38 11.65 1.54
N THR A 121 -15.07 12.87 1.11
CA THR A 121 -13.88 13.62 1.54
C THR A 121 -13.92 13.93 3.04
N VAL A 122 -15.08 14.33 3.57
CA VAL A 122 -15.32 14.55 5.00
C VAL A 122 -15.10 13.26 5.81
N ASN A 123 -15.64 12.13 5.35
CA ASN A 123 -15.46 10.85 6.04
C ASN A 123 -13.99 10.45 6.10
N THR A 124 -13.24 10.62 5.01
CA THR A 124 -11.79 10.40 4.98
C THR A 124 -11.07 11.31 5.98
N ALA A 125 -11.39 12.60 6.00
CA ALA A 125 -10.78 13.55 6.93
C ALA A 125 -11.05 13.19 8.40
N LEU A 126 -12.30 12.90 8.74
CA LEU A 126 -12.68 12.48 10.10
C LEU A 126 -12.02 11.16 10.50
N SER A 127 -11.91 10.20 9.59
CA SER A 127 -11.23 8.93 9.83
C SER A 127 -9.76 9.13 10.15
N VAL A 128 -9.06 9.96 9.37
CA VAL A 128 -7.64 10.27 9.57
C VAL A 128 -7.42 11.03 10.87
N MET A 129 -8.26 12.03 11.17
CA MET A 129 -8.17 12.79 12.43
C MET A 129 -8.41 11.91 13.68
N ALA A 130 -9.07 10.76 13.52
CA ALA A 130 -9.32 9.81 14.60
C ALA A 130 -8.22 8.74 14.76
N TYR A 131 -7.13 8.82 13.99
CA TYR A 131 -6.01 7.87 14.11
C TYR A 131 -5.39 7.90 15.51
N ASP A 132 -4.83 6.74 15.91
CA ASP A 132 -4.10 6.58 17.16
C ASP A 132 -2.69 7.18 17.04
N TYR A 133 -2.63 8.51 16.99
CA TYR A 133 -1.40 9.30 16.88
C TYR A 133 -1.52 10.56 17.76
N PRO A 134 -0.39 11.08 18.30
CA PRO A 134 -0.45 12.30 19.10
C PRO A 134 -1.03 13.47 18.29
N PRO A 135 -2.10 14.14 18.77
CA PRO A 135 -2.83 15.15 18.01
C PRO A 135 -1.99 16.39 17.69
N GLU A 136 -1.00 16.70 18.53
CA GLU A 136 -0.03 17.78 18.30
C GLU A 136 1.00 17.46 17.20
N LYS A 137 0.99 16.23 16.68
CA LYS A 137 1.93 15.75 15.64
C LYS A 137 1.26 15.32 14.35
N ALA A 138 -0.07 15.22 14.30
CA ALA A 138 -0.80 14.89 13.09
C ALA A 138 -1.58 16.12 12.60
N SER A 139 -1.16 16.68 11.47
CA SER A 139 -1.86 17.79 10.82
C SER A 139 -2.60 17.27 9.59
N VAL A 140 -3.86 17.68 9.41
CA VAL A 140 -4.66 17.30 8.23
C VAL A 140 -4.97 18.54 7.42
N TYR A 141 -4.57 18.52 6.15
CA TYR A 141 -4.79 19.60 5.18
C TYR A 141 -5.73 19.13 4.08
N VAL A 142 -6.69 19.97 3.73
CA VAL A 142 -7.65 19.69 2.66
C VAL A 142 -7.44 20.70 1.54
N SER A 143 -7.14 20.21 0.34
CA SER A 143 -7.07 21.01 -0.89
C SER A 143 -8.31 20.71 -1.72
N ASP A 144 -9.10 21.73 -2.02
CA ASP A 144 -10.23 21.65 -2.95
C ASP A 144 -9.87 22.40 -4.23
N ASP A 145 -9.41 21.66 -5.24
CA ASP A 145 -9.02 22.20 -6.54
C ASP A 145 -10.26 22.64 -7.35
N GLY A 146 -11.44 22.12 -7.01
CA GLY A 146 -12.71 22.52 -7.61
C GLY A 146 -13.30 23.79 -7.01
N GLY A 147 -12.78 24.26 -5.87
CA GLY A 147 -13.27 25.43 -5.16
C GLY A 147 -14.77 25.37 -4.85
N ALA A 148 -15.30 24.17 -4.63
CA ALA A 148 -16.73 23.96 -4.55
C ALA A 148 -17.30 24.41 -3.19
N GLN A 149 -18.31 25.28 -3.23
CA GLN A 149 -18.99 25.76 -2.01
C GLN A 149 -19.58 24.60 -1.20
N ALA A 150 -20.04 23.54 -1.87
CA ALA A 150 -20.56 22.34 -1.22
C ALA A 150 -19.49 21.62 -0.37
N THR A 151 -18.25 21.55 -0.84
CA THR A 151 -17.11 20.99 -0.10
C THR A 151 -16.83 21.81 1.15
N LEU A 152 -16.73 23.14 1.01
CA LEU A 152 -16.53 24.05 2.13
C LEU A 152 -17.63 23.88 3.19
N PHE A 153 -18.90 23.87 2.77
CA PHE A 153 -20.03 23.70 3.68
C PHE A 153 -19.99 22.35 4.40
N ALA A 154 -19.70 21.27 3.67
CA ALA A 154 -19.58 19.94 4.26
C ALA A 154 -18.47 19.90 5.33
N PHE A 155 -17.32 20.53 5.09
CA PHE A 155 -16.24 20.61 6.06
C PHE A 155 -16.55 21.50 7.27
N MET A 156 -17.33 22.57 7.09
CA MET A 156 -17.82 23.37 8.22
C MET A 156 -18.71 22.56 9.16
N GLU A 157 -19.63 21.76 8.62
CA GLU A 157 -20.48 20.88 9.44
C GLU A 157 -19.68 19.70 10.02
N ALA A 158 -18.74 19.15 9.24
CA ALA A 158 -17.82 18.11 9.71
C ALA A 158 -17.01 18.56 10.92
N ALA A 159 -16.53 19.82 10.94
CA ALA A 159 -15.78 20.35 12.07
C ALA A 159 -16.62 20.40 13.36
N LYS A 160 -17.92 20.66 13.26
CA LYS A 160 -18.84 20.59 14.43
C LYS A 160 -19.06 19.15 14.86
N PHE A 161 -19.23 18.24 13.91
CA PHE A 161 -19.41 16.82 14.18
C PHE A 161 -18.15 16.18 14.80
N ALA A 162 -16.96 16.56 14.32
CA ALA A 162 -15.66 16.08 14.81
C ALA A 162 -15.50 16.24 16.32
N ARG A 163 -16.04 17.31 16.90
CA ARG A 163 -16.01 17.57 18.35
C ARG A 163 -16.66 16.43 19.17
N HIS A 164 -17.59 15.69 18.58
CA HIS A 164 -18.27 14.56 19.20
C HIS A 164 -17.67 13.24 18.74
N TRP A 165 -17.37 13.13 17.44
CA TRP A 165 -16.88 11.90 16.83
C TRP A 165 -15.47 11.51 17.28
N LEU A 166 -14.54 12.46 17.34
CA LEU A 166 -13.13 12.14 17.66
C LEU A 166 -12.96 11.64 19.10
N PRO A 167 -13.55 12.28 20.14
CA PRO A 167 -13.53 11.72 21.48
C PRO A 167 -14.23 10.36 21.56
N PHE A 168 -15.38 10.20 20.89
CA PHE A 168 -16.09 8.92 20.84
C PHE A 168 -15.24 7.79 20.27
N CYS A 169 -14.51 8.04 19.17
CA CYS A 169 -13.60 7.06 18.57
C CYS A 169 -12.50 6.62 19.54
N ARG A 170 -11.87 7.60 20.21
CA ARG A 170 -10.76 7.37 21.14
C ARG A 170 -11.23 6.62 22.39
N ASP A 171 -12.32 7.07 23.00
CA ASP A 171 -12.82 6.54 24.27
C ASP A 171 -13.36 5.11 24.11
N ASN A 172 -13.88 4.77 22.92
CA ASN A 172 -14.38 3.42 22.59
C ASN A 172 -13.36 2.55 21.82
N GLN A 173 -12.14 3.06 21.59
CA GLN A 173 -11.08 2.36 20.84
C GLN A 173 -11.58 1.75 19.52
N LEU A 174 -12.32 2.54 18.74
CA LEU A 174 -12.93 2.04 17.50
C LEU A 174 -11.86 1.65 16.48
N VAL A 175 -12.01 0.45 15.91
CA VAL A 175 -11.19 -0.01 14.78
C VAL A 175 -11.60 0.74 13.52
N GLU A 176 -12.90 0.73 13.21
CA GLU A 176 -13.50 1.49 12.11
C GLU A 176 -13.76 2.94 12.52
N ARG A 177 -12.97 3.87 11.96
CA ARG A 177 -12.97 5.29 12.33
C ARG A 177 -13.70 6.17 11.31
N CYS A 178 -14.01 5.63 10.14
CA CYS A 178 -14.83 6.32 9.15
C CYS A 178 -16.29 6.30 9.63
N PRO A 179 -16.95 7.47 9.85
CA PRO A 179 -18.32 7.51 10.34
C PRO A 179 -19.30 6.72 9.47
N GLN A 180 -19.22 6.91 8.15
CA GLN A 180 -20.09 6.20 7.22
C GLN A 180 -19.88 4.68 7.25
N ALA A 181 -18.63 4.21 7.31
CA ALA A 181 -18.33 2.78 7.41
C ALA A 181 -18.82 2.19 8.74
N TYR A 182 -18.58 2.88 9.86
CA TYR A 182 -19.04 2.47 11.18
C TYR A 182 -20.56 2.31 11.23
N PHE A 183 -21.33 3.32 10.80
CA PHE A 183 -22.80 3.29 10.83
C PHE A 183 -23.43 2.40 9.76
N SER A 184 -22.71 2.07 8.68
CA SER A 184 -23.20 1.14 7.65
C SER A 184 -22.92 -0.32 7.98
N SER A 185 -21.99 -0.61 8.90
CA SER A 185 -21.68 -1.97 9.32
C SER A 185 -22.87 -2.57 10.10
N THR A 186 -23.47 -3.65 9.59
CA THR A 186 -24.63 -4.33 10.21
C THR A 186 -24.27 -5.11 11.48
N SER A 187 -23.00 -5.12 11.88
CA SER A 187 -22.52 -5.93 13.00
C SER A 187 -21.87 -5.00 14.02
N TYR A 188 -22.56 -4.76 15.15
CA TYR A 188 -21.95 -4.31 16.39
C TYR A 188 -20.90 -5.34 16.83
N SER A 189 -19.73 -5.28 16.22
CA SER A 189 -18.59 -6.10 16.59
C SER A 189 -17.91 -5.34 17.71
N SER A 190 -18.10 -5.82 18.94
CA SER A 190 -17.29 -5.39 20.07
C SER A 190 -15.81 -5.39 19.68
N PRO A 191 -14.98 -4.43 20.11
CA PRO A 191 -13.55 -4.37 19.77
C PRO A 191 -12.79 -5.68 20.06
N ALA A 192 -13.27 -6.50 20.99
CA ALA A 192 -12.75 -7.84 21.26
C ALA A 192 -12.97 -8.84 20.09
N ALA A 193 -14.12 -8.78 19.42
CA ALA A 193 -14.48 -9.71 18.35
C ALA A 193 -13.68 -9.48 17.05
N GLU A 194 -13.18 -8.26 16.82
CA GLU A 194 -12.42 -7.91 15.62
C GLU A 194 -10.91 -8.14 15.80
N ALA A 195 -10.39 -7.91 17.01
CA ALA A 195 -9.02 -8.29 17.38
C ALA A 195 -8.76 -9.80 17.22
N ASP A 196 -9.77 -10.63 17.49
CA ASP A 196 -9.69 -12.08 17.27
C ASP A 196 -9.78 -12.48 15.80
N ARG A 197 -10.49 -11.73 14.95
CA ARG A 197 -10.49 -11.98 13.49
C ARG A 197 -9.15 -11.68 12.84
N LEU A 198 -8.45 -10.64 13.30
CA LEU A 198 -7.13 -10.28 12.79
C LEU A 198 -6.05 -11.31 13.17
N LYS A 199 -6.14 -11.94 14.35
CA LYS A 199 -5.26 -13.06 14.75
C LYS A 199 -5.43 -14.32 13.90
N VAL A 200 -6.62 -14.54 13.34
CA VAL A 200 -6.90 -15.73 12.50
C VAL A 200 -6.32 -15.57 11.10
N ILE A 201 -5.98 -14.35 10.67
CA ILE A 201 -5.53 -14.02 9.31
C ILE A 201 -4.01 -13.78 9.22
N SER A 202 -3.33 -13.49 10.33
CA SER A 202 -1.87 -13.34 10.43
C SER A 202 -1.14 -14.67 10.61
#